data_AF-E0TE47-F1
#
_entry.id   AF-E0TE47-F1
#
_cell.length_a   1.000
_cell.length_b   1.000
_cell.length_c   1.000
_cell.angle_alpha   90.00
_cell.angle_beta   90.00
_cell.angle_gamma   90.00
#
_symmetry.space_group_name_H-M   'P 1'
#
loop_
_entity.id
_entity.type
_entity.pdbx_description
1 polymer ?
#
loop_
_entity_poly.entity_id
_entity_poly.type
_entity_poly.pdbx_seq_one_letter_code
_entity_poly.pdbx_strand_id
1 'polypeptide(L)'
;MVARSLSFRGCRPPLIAGLVGFLLCAPFLVSSAHAQYSFCNKTSYALSAAIGYVDDEDLVTRGWWRLRSGQCKRVLSDRVQPGRYFVYAEAIPGHRGELRTWSGETPLCVQNDSLFTLRDQNSCTSDPRRQRRFLPVDVDESTDGTKTTEFVEESNFTAFSAEVAGVQRLLKDIGLYEGLIDGSFGGETKGALTRFVRQKGLGNAGAINETVIDALMAEANSTDSNRGFVFCNATMLPVWAAFAQPDSQSEEYTSSGWWRLESQDCAKVRRGSVENENFYVYGVMEADGRSVPLAGGDTSFCISTVQFEAPGDAPCEELGYETANFRRVEATNSKAWTFQFTPELFNPALAPRSGSTN
;
A
#
# COMPACT_ATOMS: atom_id res chain seq x y z
N MET A 1 -11.59 9.01 8.16
CA MET A 1 -12.40 7.79 8.38
C MET A 1 -11.97 7.18 9.71
N VAL A 2 -12.91 6.94 10.62
CA VAL A 2 -12.62 6.60 12.03
C VAL A 2 -12.77 5.09 12.23
N ALA A 3 -11.73 4.42 12.73
CA ALA A 3 -11.82 3.03 13.19
C ALA A 3 -12.76 2.96 14.41
N ARG A 4 -13.79 2.11 14.37
CA ARG A 4 -14.71 1.90 15.50
C ARG A 4 -14.35 0.62 16.25
N SER A 5 -14.22 0.73 17.57
CA SER A 5 -14.03 -0.39 18.49
C SER A 5 -15.40 -0.84 19.02
N LEU A 6 -15.78 -2.10 18.82
CA LEU A 6 -16.98 -2.71 19.41
C LEU A 6 -16.60 -3.57 20.62
N SER A 7 -17.24 -3.34 21.76
CA SER A 7 -17.09 -4.12 22.99
C SER A 7 -18.35 -4.96 23.21
N PHE A 8 -18.22 -6.29 23.29
CA PHE A 8 -19.31 -7.20 23.63
C PHE A 8 -19.47 -7.25 25.16
N ARG A 9 -20.63 -6.81 25.67
CA ARG A 9 -21.01 -6.98 27.09
C ARG A 9 -21.59 -8.38 27.29
N GLY A 10 -20.91 -9.21 28.09
CA GLY A 10 -21.38 -10.54 28.48
C GLY A 10 -22.65 -10.50 29.34
N CYS A 11 -23.62 -11.34 29.00
CA CYS A 11 -24.83 -11.60 29.80
C CYS A 11 -24.48 -12.29 31.12
N ARG A 12 -24.95 -11.74 32.25
CA ARG A 12 -24.98 -12.44 33.56
C ARG A 12 -26.31 -13.22 33.68
N PRO A 13 -26.32 -14.52 34.03
CA PRO A 13 -27.55 -15.22 34.37
C PRO A 13 -27.93 -14.96 35.85
N PRO A 14 -29.22 -15.02 36.22
CA PRO A 14 -29.67 -14.82 37.59
C PRO A 14 -29.56 -16.12 38.42
N LEU A 15 -29.37 -15.95 39.72
CA LEU A 15 -29.40 -17.01 40.74
C LEU A 15 -30.83 -17.56 40.91
N ILE A 16 -31.02 -18.86 40.72
CA ILE A 16 -32.20 -19.60 41.22
C ILE A 16 -31.70 -20.78 42.06
N ALA A 17 -32.18 -20.84 43.30
CA ALA A 17 -31.94 -21.90 44.25
C ALA A 17 -32.98 -23.02 44.08
N GLY A 18 -32.57 -24.30 44.14
CA GLY A 18 -33.47 -25.40 44.49
C GLY A 18 -33.30 -26.71 43.70
N LEU A 19 -32.99 -27.76 44.47
CA LEU A 19 -33.18 -29.20 44.27
C LEU A 19 -32.20 -30.05 43.45
N VAL A 20 -31.80 -31.12 44.14
CA VAL A 20 -30.88 -32.21 43.81
C VAL A 20 -31.44 -33.07 42.66
N GLY A 21 -30.68 -33.13 41.57
CA GLY A 21 -30.91 -34.04 40.45
C GLY A 21 -29.57 -34.39 39.81
N PHE A 22 -29.23 -35.68 39.83
CA PHE A 22 -27.99 -36.25 39.29
C PHE A 22 -27.96 -36.09 37.77
N LEU A 23 -27.40 -34.98 37.27
CA LEU A 23 -27.17 -34.74 35.84
C LEU A 23 -25.74 -35.20 35.48
N LEU A 24 -25.65 -36.13 34.53
CA LEU A 24 -24.41 -36.43 33.81
C LEU A 24 -23.84 -35.14 33.22
N CYS A 25 -22.76 -34.64 33.84
CA CYS A 25 -22.00 -33.52 33.34
C CYS A 25 -21.15 -34.01 32.16
N ALA A 26 -21.68 -33.90 30.95
CA ALA A 26 -20.87 -34.00 29.74
C ALA A 26 -19.78 -32.92 29.84
N PRO A 27 -18.49 -33.24 29.63
CA PRO A 27 -17.45 -32.22 29.62
C PRO A 27 -17.72 -31.31 28.43
N PHE A 28 -18.26 -30.12 28.70
CA PHE A 28 -18.25 -29.03 27.74
C PHE A 28 -16.79 -28.79 27.39
N LEU A 29 -16.41 -29.12 26.15
CA LEU A 29 -15.16 -28.66 25.55
C LEU A 29 -15.22 -27.14 25.55
N VAL A 30 -14.64 -26.53 26.57
CA VAL A 30 -14.40 -25.09 26.62
C VAL A 30 -13.45 -24.82 25.46
N SER A 31 -13.98 -24.36 24.34
CA SER A 31 -13.14 -23.83 23.26
C SER A 31 -12.32 -22.73 23.90
N SER A 32 -11.01 -22.91 23.96
CA SER A 32 -10.11 -21.87 24.42
C SER A 32 -10.37 -20.65 23.55
N ALA A 33 -10.99 -19.62 24.13
CA ALA A 33 -11.06 -18.32 23.51
C ALA A 33 -9.62 -17.82 23.43
N HIS A 34 -8.98 -18.02 22.27
CA HIS A 34 -7.63 -17.55 22.03
C HIS A 34 -7.69 -16.03 21.95
N ALA A 35 -7.37 -15.39 23.07
CA ALA A 35 -7.08 -13.97 23.18
C ALA A 35 -6.10 -13.57 22.05
N GLN A 36 -6.50 -12.63 21.19
CA GLN A 36 -5.81 -12.32 19.94
C GLN A 36 -6.08 -10.89 19.47
N TYR A 37 -5.17 -10.35 18.66
CA TYR A 37 -5.46 -9.13 17.89
C TYR A 37 -5.81 -9.50 16.46
N SER A 38 -6.96 -9.03 15.97
CA SER A 38 -7.42 -9.24 14.59
C SER A 38 -7.66 -7.95 13.83
N PHE A 39 -7.43 -8.00 12.52
CA PHE A 39 -7.82 -6.97 11.58
C PHE A 39 -8.99 -7.48 10.73
N CYS A 40 -10.04 -6.68 10.60
CA CYS A 40 -11.18 -6.98 9.75
C CYS A 40 -11.30 -5.92 8.66
N ASN A 41 -11.23 -6.35 7.40
CA ASN A 41 -11.38 -5.46 6.26
C ASN A 41 -12.85 -5.36 5.86
N LYS A 42 -13.51 -4.26 6.22
CA LYS A 42 -14.89 -3.92 5.81
C LYS A 42 -14.91 -2.85 4.72
N THR A 43 -13.89 -2.86 3.86
CA THR A 43 -13.75 -1.95 2.72
C THR A 43 -13.84 -2.73 1.42
N SER A 44 -14.18 -2.05 0.34
CA SER A 44 -14.14 -2.55 -1.03
C SER A 44 -12.73 -2.66 -1.61
N TYR A 45 -11.69 -2.30 -0.85
CA TYR A 45 -10.30 -2.46 -1.24
C TYR A 45 -9.72 -3.73 -0.62
N ALA A 46 -8.88 -4.44 -1.36
CA ALA A 46 -7.96 -5.39 -0.77
C ALA A 46 -6.81 -4.60 -0.12
N LEU A 47 -6.45 -4.98 1.11
CA LEU A 47 -5.56 -4.19 1.94
C LEU A 47 -4.25 -4.93 2.24
N SER A 48 -3.21 -4.13 2.41
CA SER A 48 -1.98 -4.47 3.11
C SER A 48 -2.00 -3.74 4.45
N ALA A 49 -1.91 -4.46 5.57
CA ALA A 49 -1.99 -3.87 6.89
C ALA A 49 -0.76 -4.17 7.76
N ALA A 50 -0.51 -3.29 8.73
CA ALA A 50 0.57 -3.37 9.69
C ALA A 50 0.08 -2.99 11.09
N ILE A 51 0.77 -3.50 12.12
CA ILE A 51 0.53 -3.21 13.53
C ILE A 51 1.84 -2.82 14.21
N GLY A 52 1.80 -1.79 15.03
CA GLY A 52 2.85 -1.43 15.97
C GLY A 52 2.39 -1.70 17.40
N TYR A 53 3.27 -2.17 18.25
CA TYR A 53 3.03 -2.38 19.68
C TYR A 53 4.34 -2.30 20.45
N VAL A 54 4.25 -2.00 21.74
CA VAL A 54 5.42 -2.04 22.63
C VAL A 54 5.63 -3.49 23.06
N ASP A 55 6.85 -3.97 22.87
CA ASP A 55 7.33 -5.27 23.35
C ASP A 55 8.55 -5.01 24.23
N ASP A 56 8.42 -5.29 25.53
CA ASP A 56 9.33 -4.83 26.57
C ASP A 56 9.49 -3.29 26.55
N GLU A 57 10.62 -2.78 26.04
CA GLU A 57 10.92 -1.35 25.91
C GLU A 57 10.96 -0.89 24.43
N ASP A 58 10.84 -1.82 23.48
CA ASP A 58 10.94 -1.54 22.05
C ASP A 58 9.57 -1.31 21.42
N LEU A 59 9.47 -0.28 20.58
CA LEU A 59 8.32 -0.12 19.70
C LEU A 59 8.50 -0.98 18.44
N VAL A 60 7.81 -2.10 18.41
CA VAL A 60 7.90 -3.09 17.34
C VAL A 60 6.78 -2.88 16.34
N THR A 61 7.15 -2.82 15.06
CA THR A 61 6.23 -2.83 13.93
C THR A 61 6.26 -4.17 13.20
N ARG A 62 5.10 -4.70 12.86
CA ARG A 62 4.92 -5.95 12.11
C ARG A 62 3.91 -5.71 11.00
N GLY A 63 4.09 -6.42 9.89
CA GLY A 63 3.29 -6.31 8.68
C GLY A 63 3.98 -7.15 7.62
N TRP A 64 3.71 -7.05 6.33
CA TRP A 64 2.43 -6.69 5.77
C TRP A 64 1.47 -7.88 5.80
N TRP A 65 0.30 -7.72 6.40
CA TRP A 65 -0.79 -8.69 6.26
C TRP A 65 -1.69 -8.31 5.11
N ARG A 66 -1.78 -9.20 4.12
CA ARG A 66 -2.81 -9.08 3.07
C ARG A 66 -4.18 -9.46 3.63
N LEU A 67 -5.17 -8.58 3.46
CA LEU A 67 -6.58 -8.80 3.79
C LEU A 67 -7.46 -8.62 2.56
N ARG A 68 -8.20 -9.66 2.18
CA ARG A 68 -9.28 -9.56 1.19
C ARG A 68 -10.42 -8.71 1.76
N SER A 69 -11.21 -8.08 0.90
CA SER A 69 -12.44 -7.41 1.34
C SER A 69 -13.37 -8.41 2.02
N GLY A 70 -13.94 -8.04 3.17
CA GLY A 70 -14.76 -8.91 4.01
C GLY A 70 -13.99 -9.84 4.95
N GLN A 71 -12.67 -9.97 4.82
CA GLN A 71 -11.87 -10.90 5.61
C GLN A 71 -11.50 -10.34 6.98
N CYS A 72 -11.60 -11.19 8.01
CA CYS A 72 -10.96 -10.98 9.31
C CYS A 72 -9.71 -11.88 9.45
N LYS A 73 -8.57 -11.29 9.77
CA LYS A 73 -7.28 -11.97 9.90
C LYS A 73 -6.67 -11.71 11.27
N ARG A 74 -6.22 -12.77 11.93
CA ARG A 74 -5.42 -12.70 13.16
C ARG A 74 -4.03 -12.16 12.82
N VAL A 75 -3.61 -11.09 13.49
CA VAL A 75 -2.30 -10.43 13.28
C VAL A 75 -1.38 -10.57 14.48
N LEU A 76 -1.92 -10.69 15.69
CA LEU A 76 -1.20 -11.14 16.88
C LEU A 76 -1.91 -12.36 17.45
N SER A 77 -1.15 -13.41 17.73
CA SER A 77 -1.67 -14.67 18.26
C SER A 77 -1.68 -14.74 19.77
N ASP A 78 -0.89 -13.90 20.42
CA ASP A 78 -0.79 -13.82 21.87
C ASP A 78 -1.93 -12.99 22.47
N ARG A 79 -2.13 -13.17 23.77
CA ARG A 79 -3.11 -12.40 24.55
C ARG A 79 -2.80 -10.91 24.46
N VAL A 80 -3.76 -10.13 23.97
CA VAL A 80 -3.62 -8.67 23.86
C VAL A 80 -3.55 -8.08 25.27
N GLN A 81 -2.43 -7.44 25.58
CA GLN A 81 -2.25 -6.73 26.83
C GLN A 81 -2.87 -5.32 26.73
N PRO A 82 -3.35 -4.76 27.86
CA PRO A 82 -3.74 -3.35 27.92
C PRO A 82 -2.58 -2.44 27.51
N GLY A 83 -2.91 -1.33 26.86
CA GLY A 83 -1.91 -0.38 26.36
C GLY A 83 -2.24 0.15 24.97
N ARG A 84 -1.27 0.85 24.39
CA ARG A 84 -1.41 1.50 23.09
C ARG A 84 -0.83 0.65 21.97
N TYR A 85 -1.66 0.37 20.98
CA TYR A 85 -1.29 -0.25 19.72
C TYR A 85 -1.36 0.79 18.62
N PHE A 86 -0.70 0.53 17.51
CA PHE A 86 -0.66 1.40 16.34
C PHE A 86 -1.11 0.59 15.15
N VAL A 87 -2.08 1.04 14.37
CA VAL A 87 -2.61 0.28 13.23
C VAL A 87 -2.49 1.09 11.96
N TYR A 88 -2.15 0.43 10.87
CA TYR A 88 -2.07 1.06 9.55
C TYR A 88 -2.57 0.09 8.50
N ALA A 89 -3.25 0.60 7.47
CA ALA A 89 -3.49 -0.15 6.26
C ALA A 89 -3.40 0.73 5.02
N GLU A 90 -3.04 0.12 3.90
CA GLU A 90 -3.04 0.73 2.58
C GLU A 90 -3.65 -0.22 1.56
N ALA A 91 -4.31 0.33 0.55
CA ALA A 91 -4.78 -0.46 -0.58
C ALA A 91 -3.59 -1.12 -1.27
N ILE A 92 -3.71 -2.40 -1.60
CA ILE A 92 -2.65 -3.10 -2.33
C ILE A 92 -2.42 -2.45 -3.71
N PRO A 93 -1.24 -2.65 -4.33
CA PRO A 93 -1.07 -2.41 -5.77
C PRO A 93 -2.21 -3.09 -6.56
N GLY A 94 -2.55 -2.58 -7.74
CA GLY A 94 -3.66 -3.13 -8.54
C GLY A 94 -4.96 -2.33 -8.48
N HIS A 95 -5.24 -1.65 -7.37
CA HIS A 95 -6.39 -0.74 -7.28
C HIS A 95 -6.15 0.54 -8.07
N ARG A 96 -7.14 0.98 -8.85
CA ARG A 96 -7.06 2.22 -9.64
C ARG A 96 -7.18 3.47 -8.76
N GLY A 97 -6.58 4.56 -9.25
CA GLY A 97 -6.62 5.88 -8.63
C GLY A 97 -5.48 6.11 -7.64
N GLU A 98 -5.63 7.14 -6.83
CA GLU A 98 -4.70 7.48 -5.76
C GLU A 98 -4.59 6.37 -4.72
N LEU A 99 -3.44 6.28 -4.05
CA LEU A 99 -3.26 5.35 -2.95
C LEU A 99 -4.24 5.67 -1.82
N ARG A 100 -5.12 4.73 -1.50
CA ARG A 100 -6.00 4.82 -0.33
C ARG A 100 -5.30 4.25 0.89
N THR A 101 -5.32 5.02 1.99
CA THR A 101 -4.72 4.65 3.27
C THR A 101 -5.72 4.79 4.41
N TRP A 102 -5.58 3.91 5.40
CA TRP A 102 -6.22 3.97 6.71
C TRP A 102 -5.12 4.24 7.72
N SER A 103 -4.90 5.53 7.95
CA SER A 103 -3.75 6.08 8.67
C SER A 103 -4.20 6.95 9.84
N GLY A 104 -3.26 7.25 10.73
CA GLY A 104 -3.37 8.28 11.76
C GLY A 104 -2.24 9.28 11.63
N GLU A 105 -1.62 9.63 12.76
CA GLU A 105 -0.61 10.69 12.82
C GLU A 105 0.76 10.22 13.33
N THR A 106 0.89 8.97 13.80
CA THR A 106 2.15 8.49 14.39
C THR A 106 3.07 7.90 13.32
N PRO A 107 4.18 8.55 12.94
CA PRO A 107 5.10 8.00 11.94
C PRO A 107 5.87 6.81 12.53
N LEU A 108 5.72 5.62 11.94
CA LEU A 108 6.50 4.42 12.28
C LEU A 108 7.10 3.79 11.04
N CYS A 109 8.25 3.16 11.19
CA CYS A 109 8.96 2.51 10.09
C CYS A 109 8.27 1.21 9.66
N VAL A 110 8.29 0.95 8.36
CA VAL A 110 7.90 -0.33 7.77
C VAL A 110 9.01 -0.85 6.83
N GLN A 111 8.98 -2.14 6.54
CA GLN A 111 9.75 -2.72 5.44
C GLN A 111 8.86 -2.85 4.20
N ASN A 112 9.46 -2.82 3.00
CA ASN A 112 8.70 -2.92 1.76
C ASN A 112 8.33 -4.38 1.45
N ASP A 113 7.24 -4.56 0.71
CA ASP A 113 6.91 -5.71 -0.16
C ASP A 113 6.77 -7.13 0.43
N SER A 114 7.09 -7.38 1.71
CA SER A 114 6.89 -8.68 2.33
C SER A 114 6.40 -8.64 3.77
N LEU A 115 6.12 -9.81 4.34
CA LEU A 115 5.96 -9.95 5.78
C LEU A 115 7.30 -9.58 6.47
N PHE A 116 7.24 -8.81 7.55
CA PHE A 116 8.33 -8.20 8.29
C PHE A 116 7.99 -8.09 9.78
N THR A 117 9.05 -8.05 10.58
CA THR A 117 9.04 -7.63 11.99
C THR A 117 10.24 -6.72 12.18
N LEU A 118 10.00 -5.49 12.63
CA LEU A 118 11.00 -4.44 12.76
C LEU A 118 10.93 -3.85 14.17
N ARG A 119 12.03 -3.98 14.93
CA ARG A 119 12.18 -3.43 16.28
C ARG A 119 12.83 -2.03 16.29
N ASP A 120 13.72 -1.76 15.33
CA ASP A 120 14.42 -0.47 15.24
C ASP A 120 13.64 0.56 14.40
N GLN A 121 13.05 1.55 15.08
CA GLN A 121 12.33 2.66 14.47
C GLN A 121 13.23 3.77 13.90
N ASN A 122 14.56 3.65 14.03
CA ASN A 122 15.50 4.55 13.33
C ASN A 122 15.96 3.99 11.97
N SER A 123 15.61 2.75 11.66
CA SER A 123 16.03 2.06 10.43
C SER A 123 15.55 2.72 9.13
N CYS A 124 14.52 3.57 9.21
CA CYS A 124 13.99 4.31 8.06
C CYS A 124 14.21 5.83 8.13
N THR A 125 15.05 6.34 9.06
CA THR A 125 15.34 7.78 9.16
C THR A 125 15.90 8.36 7.86
N SER A 126 16.65 7.55 7.11
CA SER A 126 17.23 7.92 5.82
C SER A 126 16.32 7.62 4.61
N ASP A 127 15.10 7.14 4.84
CA ASP A 127 14.06 7.00 3.81
C ASP A 127 12.67 7.26 4.42
N PRO A 128 12.25 8.54 4.50
CA PRO A 128 10.95 8.90 5.07
C PRO A 128 9.76 8.25 4.36
N ARG A 129 9.91 7.80 3.10
CA ARG A 129 8.86 7.05 2.39
C ARG A 129 8.64 5.66 2.94
N ARG A 130 9.54 5.14 3.77
CA ARG A 130 9.35 3.92 4.56
C ARG A 130 8.70 4.19 5.91
N GLN A 131 8.36 5.44 6.21
CA GLN A 131 7.45 5.76 7.31
C GLN A 131 6.01 5.68 6.84
N ARG A 132 5.15 5.16 7.71
CA ARG A 132 3.69 5.26 7.56
C ARG A 132 3.14 5.92 8.80
N ARG A 133 2.06 6.68 8.64
CA ARG A 133 1.38 7.30 9.79
C ARG A 133 0.35 6.34 10.36
N PHE A 134 0.72 5.63 11.42
CA PHE A 134 -0.17 4.71 12.10
C PHE A 134 -1.21 5.45 12.95
N LEU A 135 -2.38 4.84 13.08
CA LEU A 135 -3.45 5.26 13.96
C LEU A 135 -3.26 4.63 15.35
N PRO A 136 -3.16 5.43 16.43
CA PRO A 136 -3.13 4.88 17.77
C PRO A 136 -4.49 4.28 18.14
N VAL A 137 -4.46 3.08 18.74
CA VAL A 137 -5.61 2.34 19.25
C VAL A 137 -5.30 1.94 20.68
N ASP A 138 -6.03 2.53 21.63
CA ASP A 138 -5.92 2.18 23.04
C ASP A 138 -6.73 0.89 23.33
N VAL A 139 -6.12 0.02 24.13
CA VAL A 139 -6.72 -1.21 24.66
C VAL A 139 -6.82 -1.07 26.17
N ASP A 140 -8.05 -1.04 26.66
CA ASP A 140 -8.35 -0.84 28.08
C ASP A 140 -8.00 -2.06 28.93
N GLU A 141 -7.78 -1.85 30.23
CA GLU A 141 -7.51 -2.91 31.21
C GLU A 141 -8.60 -3.98 31.29
N SER A 142 -9.82 -3.63 30.90
CA SER A 142 -10.97 -4.54 30.89
C SER A 142 -11.02 -5.48 29.69
N THR A 143 -10.03 -5.44 28.78
CA THR A 143 -9.96 -6.38 27.66
C THR A 143 -9.95 -7.82 28.15
N ASP A 144 -10.74 -8.68 27.50
CA ASP A 144 -10.70 -10.13 27.72
C ASP A 144 -9.42 -10.77 27.13
N GLY A 145 -8.57 -9.95 26.51
CA GLY A 145 -7.38 -10.36 25.78
C GLY A 145 -7.60 -10.40 24.27
N THR A 146 -8.81 -10.08 23.80
CA THR A 146 -9.13 -9.98 22.37
C THR A 146 -9.34 -8.53 21.97
N LYS A 147 -8.79 -8.16 20.82
CA LYS A 147 -9.04 -6.87 20.17
C LYS A 147 -9.21 -7.07 18.68
N THR A 148 -10.16 -6.34 18.10
CA THR A 148 -10.36 -6.30 16.66
C THR A 148 -10.39 -4.85 16.20
N THR A 149 -9.59 -4.55 15.18
CA THR A 149 -9.68 -3.29 14.45
C THR A 149 -10.39 -3.53 13.13
N GLU A 150 -11.43 -2.77 12.87
CA GLU A 150 -12.15 -2.78 11.60
C GLU A 150 -11.68 -1.63 10.72
N PHE A 151 -11.18 -1.95 9.52
CA PHE A 151 -10.96 -0.97 8.47
C PHE A 151 -12.28 -0.76 7.74
N VAL A 152 -12.76 0.49 7.72
CA VAL A 152 -14.06 0.87 7.14
C VAL A 152 -13.87 1.99 6.13
N GLU A 153 -14.80 2.11 5.20
CA GLU A 153 -14.90 3.26 4.30
C GLU A 153 -16.26 3.96 4.44
N GLU A 154 -16.48 5.05 3.71
CA GLU A 154 -17.69 5.88 3.82
C GLU A 154 -18.99 5.08 3.64
N SER A 155 -18.99 4.13 2.70
CA SER A 155 -20.12 3.23 2.45
C SER A 155 -20.46 2.30 3.62
N ASN A 156 -19.55 2.16 4.60
CA ASN A 156 -19.74 1.43 5.85
C ASN A 156 -20.31 0.01 5.68
N PHE A 157 -19.61 -0.80 4.89
CA PHE A 157 -20.03 -2.16 4.57
C PHE A 157 -20.00 -3.11 5.80
N THR A 158 -20.83 -4.14 5.76
CA THR A 158 -20.66 -5.33 6.62
C THR A 158 -19.54 -6.20 6.06
N ALA A 159 -19.06 -7.21 6.80
CA ALA A 159 -18.05 -8.14 6.26
C ALA A 159 -18.54 -8.82 4.96
N PHE A 160 -19.82 -9.21 4.91
CA PHE A 160 -20.41 -9.84 3.74
C PHE A 160 -20.52 -8.87 2.55
N SER A 161 -21.09 -7.68 2.76
CA SER A 161 -21.21 -6.70 1.66
C SER A 161 -19.86 -6.13 1.23
N ALA A 162 -18.86 -6.09 2.12
CA ALA A 162 -17.49 -5.71 1.77
C ALA A 162 -16.87 -6.73 0.82
N GLU A 163 -17.07 -8.04 1.02
CA GLU A 163 -16.57 -9.08 0.11
C GLU A 163 -17.10 -8.88 -1.32
N VAL A 164 -18.41 -8.65 -1.45
CA VAL A 164 -19.05 -8.35 -2.75
C VAL A 164 -18.51 -7.04 -3.34
N ALA A 165 -18.39 -5.99 -2.52
CA ALA A 165 -17.87 -4.70 -2.95
C ALA A 165 -16.41 -4.80 -3.41
N GLY A 166 -15.60 -5.65 -2.76
CA GLY A 166 -14.24 -5.96 -3.17
C GLY A 166 -14.17 -6.61 -4.55
N VAL A 167 -15.05 -7.58 -4.82
CA VAL A 167 -15.16 -8.18 -6.16
C VAL A 167 -15.57 -7.15 -7.21
N GLN A 168 -16.57 -6.31 -6.91
CA GLN A 168 -16.99 -5.22 -7.81
C GLN A 168 -15.83 -4.27 -8.11
N ARG A 169 -15.08 -3.86 -7.08
CA ARG A 169 -13.94 -2.94 -7.23
C ARG A 169 -12.84 -3.57 -8.06
N LEU A 170 -12.41 -4.80 -7.75
CA LEU A 170 -11.37 -5.48 -8.51
C LEU A 170 -11.77 -5.71 -9.97
N LEU A 171 -13.03 -6.08 -10.24
CA LEU A 171 -13.55 -6.19 -11.60
C LEU A 171 -13.51 -4.83 -12.33
N LYS A 172 -13.80 -3.73 -11.63
CA LYS A 172 -13.69 -2.37 -12.16
C LYS A 172 -12.24 -1.97 -12.42
N ASP A 173 -11.33 -2.35 -11.53
CA ASP A 173 -9.89 -2.12 -11.65
C ASP A 173 -9.28 -2.81 -12.87
N ILE A 174 -9.80 -3.97 -13.27
CA ILE A 174 -9.40 -4.66 -14.50
C ILE A 174 -10.27 -4.31 -15.72
N GLY A 175 -11.28 -3.45 -15.56
CA GLY A 175 -12.12 -2.94 -16.67
C GLY A 175 -13.19 -3.91 -17.15
N LEU A 176 -13.61 -4.87 -16.32
CA LEU A 176 -14.69 -5.83 -16.63
C LEU A 176 -16.05 -5.45 -16.05
N TYR A 177 -16.10 -4.36 -15.26
CA TYR A 177 -17.29 -3.89 -14.55
C TYR A 177 -17.34 -2.35 -14.49
N GLU A 178 -18.44 -1.77 -14.95
CA GLU A 178 -18.65 -0.30 -14.97
C GLU A 178 -19.67 0.17 -13.92
N GLY A 179 -20.39 -0.75 -13.28
CA GLY A 179 -21.43 -0.45 -12.31
C GLY A 179 -20.92 0.16 -11.00
N LEU A 180 -21.86 0.30 -10.05
CA LEU A 180 -21.59 0.85 -8.72
C LEU A 180 -20.89 -0.18 -7.82
N ILE A 181 -20.07 0.31 -6.90
CA ILE A 181 -19.45 -0.51 -5.85
C ILE A 181 -20.33 -0.37 -4.62
N ASP A 182 -21.39 -1.17 -4.57
CA ASP A 182 -22.48 -1.07 -3.59
C ASP A 182 -22.57 -2.29 -2.65
N GLY A 183 -21.74 -3.31 -2.85
CA GLY A 183 -21.75 -4.54 -2.06
C GLY A 183 -22.96 -5.44 -2.33
N SER A 184 -23.70 -5.19 -3.42
CA SER A 184 -24.87 -5.99 -3.83
C SER A 184 -24.52 -6.92 -4.99
N PHE A 185 -24.75 -8.22 -4.81
CA PHE A 185 -24.42 -9.23 -5.82
C PHE A 185 -25.53 -9.36 -6.88
N GLY A 186 -25.72 -8.29 -7.66
CA GLY A 186 -26.71 -8.20 -8.73
C GLY A 186 -26.31 -8.88 -10.04
N GLY A 187 -27.20 -8.81 -11.04
CA GLY A 187 -27.01 -9.44 -12.35
C GLY A 187 -25.76 -8.96 -13.10
N GLU A 188 -25.44 -7.67 -13.03
CA GLU A 188 -24.24 -7.10 -13.66
C GLU A 188 -22.95 -7.64 -13.02
N THR A 189 -22.86 -7.62 -11.68
CA THR A 189 -21.72 -8.16 -10.93
C THR A 189 -21.53 -9.65 -11.24
N LYS A 190 -22.62 -10.42 -11.22
CA LYS A 190 -22.60 -11.85 -11.56
C LYS A 190 -22.14 -12.10 -13.00
N GLY A 191 -22.61 -11.30 -13.95
CA GLY A 191 -22.21 -11.38 -15.35
C GLY A 191 -20.72 -11.09 -15.54
N ALA A 192 -20.22 -10.01 -14.94
CA ALA A 192 -18.81 -9.63 -14.98
C ALA A 192 -17.90 -10.70 -14.34
N LEU A 193 -18.27 -11.21 -13.16
CA LEU A 193 -17.53 -12.27 -12.49
C LEU A 193 -17.49 -13.56 -13.32
N THR A 194 -18.62 -13.92 -13.93
CA THR A 194 -18.70 -15.12 -14.80
C THR A 194 -17.78 -15.00 -16.01
N ARG A 195 -17.70 -13.81 -16.64
CA ARG A 195 -16.76 -13.56 -17.74
C ARG A 195 -15.31 -13.74 -17.27
N PHE A 196 -14.95 -13.15 -16.14
CA PHE A 196 -13.60 -13.26 -15.57
C PHE A 196 -13.22 -14.71 -15.27
N VAL A 197 -14.08 -15.44 -14.54
CA VAL A 197 -13.86 -16.85 -14.16
C VAL A 197 -13.66 -17.73 -15.40
N ARG A 198 -14.49 -17.54 -16.45
CA ARG A 198 -14.33 -18.24 -17.73
C ARG A 198 -13.02 -17.89 -18.44
N GLN A 199 -12.66 -16.61 -18.49
CA GLN A 199 -11.42 -16.14 -19.12
C GLN A 199 -10.18 -16.73 -18.44
N LYS A 200 -10.20 -16.88 -17.11
CA LYS A 200 -9.10 -17.46 -16.33
C LYS A 200 -9.13 -18.98 -16.21
N GLY A 201 -10.12 -19.65 -16.80
CA GLY A 201 -10.27 -21.11 -16.70
C GLY A 201 -10.49 -21.61 -15.27
N LEU A 202 -10.99 -20.75 -14.38
CA LEU A 202 -11.28 -21.11 -13.00
C LEU A 202 -12.60 -21.90 -12.99
N GLY A 203 -12.61 -23.10 -12.39
CA GLY A 203 -13.84 -23.88 -12.22
C GLY A 203 -14.87 -23.19 -11.31
N ASN A 204 -16.07 -23.77 -11.18
CA ASN A 204 -17.19 -23.21 -10.39
C ASN A 204 -17.61 -21.79 -10.81
N ALA A 205 -18.28 -21.71 -11.96
CA ALA A 205 -18.75 -20.47 -12.55
C ALA A 205 -19.73 -19.69 -11.64
N GLY A 206 -19.28 -18.52 -11.15
CA GLY A 206 -20.16 -17.45 -10.69
C GLY A 206 -20.38 -17.31 -9.18
N ALA A 207 -19.67 -18.07 -8.35
CA ALA A 207 -19.65 -17.86 -6.90
C ALA A 207 -18.42 -17.04 -6.48
N ILE A 208 -18.60 -16.14 -5.52
CA ILE A 208 -17.48 -15.48 -4.84
C ILE A 208 -16.86 -16.49 -3.89
N ASN A 209 -15.55 -16.73 -4.05
CA ASN A 209 -14.76 -17.55 -3.17
C ASN A 209 -13.30 -17.05 -3.16
N GLU A 210 -12.52 -17.55 -2.22
CA GLU A 210 -11.14 -17.14 -2.00
C GLU A 210 -10.27 -17.25 -3.25
N THR A 211 -10.36 -18.35 -4.00
CA THR A 211 -9.58 -18.59 -5.22
C THR A 211 -9.90 -17.56 -6.30
N VAL A 212 -11.17 -17.21 -6.46
CA VAL A 212 -11.61 -16.22 -7.44
C VAL A 212 -11.15 -14.81 -7.04
N ILE A 213 -11.25 -14.45 -5.76
CA ILE A 213 -10.79 -13.16 -5.26
C ILE A 213 -9.26 -13.03 -5.41
N ASP A 214 -8.50 -14.07 -5.07
CA ASP A 214 -7.05 -14.06 -5.25
C ASP A 214 -6.65 -13.92 -6.72
N ALA A 215 -7.35 -14.59 -7.63
CA ALA A 215 -7.12 -14.44 -9.06
C ALA A 215 -7.45 -13.03 -9.56
N LEU A 216 -8.54 -12.42 -9.07
CA LEU A 216 -8.87 -11.02 -9.37
C LEU A 216 -7.78 -10.06 -8.89
N MET A 217 -7.31 -10.26 -7.65
CA MET A 217 -6.23 -9.45 -7.08
C MET A 217 -4.92 -9.64 -7.85
N ALA A 218 -4.58 -10.86 -8.28
CA ALA A 218 -3.42 -11.12 -9.11
C ALA A 218 -3.54 -10.44 -10.49
N GLU A 219 -4.73 -10.47 -11.11
CA GLU A 219 -4.97 -9.79 -12.38
C GLU A 219 -4.90 -8.27 -12.24
N ALA A 220 -5.48 -7.72 -11.18
CA ALA A 220 -5.39 -6.29 -10.87
C ALA A 220 -3.93 -5.86 -10.69
N ASN A 221 -3.16 -6.61 -9.90
CA ASN A 221 -1.72 -6.38 -9.72
C ASN A 221 -0.97 -6.43 -11.06
N SER A 222 -1.22 -7.45 -11.90
CA SER A 222 -0.59 -7.57 -13.22
C SER A 222 -0.97 -6.41 -14.15
N THR A 223 -2.24 -6.01 -14.14
CA THR A 223 -2.74 -4.87 -14.92
C THR A 223 -2.09 -3.56 -14.48
N ASP A 224 -1.93 -3.36 -13.17
CA ASP A 224 -1.24 -2.18 -12.63
C ASP A 224 0.27 -2.24 -12.91
N SER A 225 0.93 -3.39 -12.80
CA SER A 225 2.35 -3.55 -13.16
C SER A 225 2.64 -3.23 -14.63
N ASN A 226 1.68 -3.49 -15.52
CA ASN A 226 1.75 -3.12 -16.93
C ASN A 226 1.31 -1.66 -17.19
N ARG A 227 1.25 -0.83 -16.13
CA ARG A 227 0.95 0.60 -16.18
C ARG A 227 1.86 1.40 -15.25
N GLY A 228 2.06 2.67 -15.58
CA GLY A 228 2.71 3.63 -14.70
C GLY A 228 4.17 3.88 -15.04
N PHE A 229 4.82 4.68 -14.21
CA PHE A 229 6.23 5.01 -14.36
C PHE A 229 7.01 4.37 -13.21
N VAL A 230 8.08 3.64 -13.55
CA VAL A 230 8.96 2.95 -12.60
C VAL A 230 10.38 3.49 -12.75
N PHE A 231 11.00 3.80 -11.63
CA PHE A 231 12.44 3.98 -11.55
C PHE A 231 13.11 2.68 -11.17
N CYS A 232 14.23 2.35 -11.80
CA CYS A 232 15.07 1.23 -11.43
C CYS A 232 16.53 1.69 -11.38
N ASN A 233 17.23 1.33 -10.30
CA ASN A 233 18.64 1.62 -10.14
C ASN A 233 19.49 0.46 -10.65
N ALA A 234 20.07 0.62 -11.84
CA ALA A 234 20.98 -0.35 -12.44
C ALA A 234 22.45 -0.09 -12.08
N THR A 235 22.72 0.87 -11.19
CA THR A 235 24.07 1.15 -10.67
C THR A 235 24.37 0.29 -9.44
N MET A 236 25.64 0.24 -9.03
CA MET A 236 26.07 -0.43 -7.81
C MET A 236 25.95 0.46 -6.55
N LEU A 237 25.58 1.74 -6.72
CA LEU A 237 25.57 2.74 -5.67
C LEU A 237 24.14 3.27 -5.46
N PRO A 238 23.82 3.85 -4.28
CA PRO A 238 22.51 4.45 -4.06
C PRO A 238 22.25 5.61 -5.03
N VAL A 239 21.01 5.69 -5.53
CA VAL A 239 20.53 6.81 -6.35
C VAL A 239 19.33 7.46 -5.67
N TRP A 240 19.38 8.78 -5.52
CA TRP A 240 18.24 9.61 -5.16
C TRP A 240 17.62 10.18 -6.43
N ALA A 241 16.37 9.82 -6.69
CA ALA A 241 15.66 10.21 -7.89
C ALA A 241 14.57 11.25 -7.60
N ALA A 242 14.32 12.12 -8.56
CA ALA A 242 13.20 13.05 -8.58
C ALA A 242 12.45 12.94 -9.92
N PHE A 243 11.17 13.28 -9.89
CA PHE A 243 10.24 13.07 -10.99
C PHE A 243 9.40 14.31 -11.19
N ALA A 244 9.30 14.81 -12.43
CA ALA A 244 8.36 15.87 -12.79
C ALA A 244 7.31 15.30 -13.76
N GLN A 245 6.05 15.59 -13.46
CA GLN A 245 4.88 15.12 -14.19
C GLN A 245 3.88 16.25 -14.39
N PRO A 246 3.01 16.18 -15.42
CA PRO A 246 1.92 17.13 -15.57
C PRO A 246 0.98 17.03 -14.36
N ASP A 247 0.49 18.18 -13.90
CA ASP A 247 -0.60 18.22 -12.93
C ASP A 247 -1.88 17.66 -13.57
N SER A 248 -2.70 17.00 -12.77
CA SER A 248 -3.98 16.46 -13.23
C SER A 248 -5.06 17.52 -13.47
N GLN A 249 -4.88 18.73 -12.94
CA GLN A 249 -5.86 19.82 -12.92
C GLN A 249 -5.40 21.06 -13.70
N SER A 250 -4.14 21.12 -14.14
CA SER A 250 -3.59 22.21 -14.94
C SER A 250 -2.64 21.68 -16.02
N GLU A 251 -2.21 22.55 -16.94
CA GLU A 251 -1.15 22.24 -17.91
C GLU A 251 0.26 22.42 -17.30
N GLU A 252 0.34 22.72 -16.01
CA GLU A 252 1.59 22.91 -15.28
C GLU A 252 2.21 21.57 -14.89
N TYR A 253 3.47 21.60 -14.50
CA TYR A 253 4.19 20.43 -14.02
C TYR A 253 4.40 20.54 -12.52
N THR A 254 4.43 19.39 -11.85
CA THR A 254 4.83 19.27 -10.46
C THR A 254 6.02 18.35 -10.38
N SER A 255 7.09 18.81 -9.73
CA SER A 255 8.28 18.03 -9.43
C SER A 255 8.23 17.52 -8.00
N SER A 256 8.50 16.24 -7.81
CA SER A 256 8.54 15.60 -6.49
C SER A 256 9.83 14.80 -6.33
N GLY A 257 10.19 14.53 -5.09
CA GLY A 257 11.34 13.73 -4.70
C GLY A 257 11.43 13.61 -3.19
N TRP A 258 12.40 12.94 -2.60
CA TRP A 258 13.36 12.07 -3.25
C TRP A 258 12.94 10.61 -3.14
N TRP A 259 13.12 9.87 -4.24
CA TRP A 259 13.10 8.42 -4.21
C TRP A 259 14.51 7.87 -4.03
N ARG A 260 14.84 7.38 -2.83
CA ARG A 260 16.06 6.60 -2.62
C ARG A 260 15.90 5.20 -3.22
N LEU A 261 16.85 4.79 -4.05
CA LEU A 261 16.92 3.49 -4.67
C LEU A 261 18.28 2.88 -4.35
N GLU A 262 18.27 1.77 -3.62
CA GLU A 262 19.50 0.98 -3.41
C GLU A 262 19.90 0.27 -4.72
N SER A 263 21.08 -0.36 -4.74
CA SER A 263 21.54 -1.14 -5.90
C SER A 263 20.51 -2.19 -6.31
N GLN A 264 20.16 -2.23 -7.60
CA GLN A 264 19.14 -3.12 -8.19
C GLN A 264 17.71 -2.91 -7.69
N ASP A 265 17.45 -1.84 -6.93
CA ASP A 265 16.12 -1.53 -6.41
C ASP A 265 15.27 -0.81 -7.47
N CYS A 266 13.95 -1.01 -7.41
CA CYS A 266 12.99 -0.35 -8.29
C CYS A 266 11.82 0.22 -7.48
N ALA A 267 11.38 1.43 -7.83
CA ALA A 267 10.21 2.07 -7.23
C ALA A 267 9.23 2.56 -8.31
N LYS A 268 7.95 2.19 -8.17
CA LYS A 268 6.88 2.79 -8.98
C LYS A 268 6.61 4.20 -8.47
N VAL A 269 6.90 5.20 -9.31
CA VAL A 269 6.77 6.62 -8.98
C VAL A 269 5.46 7.23 -9.46
N ARG A 270 4.85 6.66 -10.50
CA ARG A 270 3.53 7.04 -11.01
C ARG A 270 2.68 5.82 -11.27
N ARG A 271 1.43 5.85 -10.79
CA ARG A 271 0.38 4.86 -11.12
C ARG A 271 -0.46 5.35 -12.28
N GLY A 272 -1.16 4.43 -12.96
CA GLY A 272 -2.02 4.75 -14.10
C GLY A 272 -1.29 4.72 -15.44
N SER A 273 -2.00 4.95 -16.54
CA SER A 273 -1.37 4.98 -17.88
C SER A 273 -0.43 6.18 -17.97
N VAL A 274 0.73 6.00 -18.61
CA VAL A 274 1.70 7.07 -18.90
C VAL A 274 1.79 7.38 -20.40
N GLU A 275 0.83 6.85 -21.17
CA GLU A 275 0.83 6.91 -22.62
C GLU A 275 0.62 8.35 -23.12
N ASN A 276 1.48 8.81 -24.03
CA ASN A 276 1.43 10.15 -24.64
C ASN A 276 1.61 11.32 -23.66
N GLU A 277 2.15 11.06 -22.47
CA GLU A 277 2.55 12.09 -21.51
C GLU A 277 4.07 12.30 -21.57
N ASN A 278 4.49 13.55 -21.31
CA ASN A 278 5.90 13.90 -21.17
C ASN A 278 6.27 13.89 -19.69
N PHE A 279 7.34 13.18 -19.35
CA PHE A 279 7.85 13.16 -17.98
C PHE A 279 9.27 13.67 -17.96
N TYR A 280 9.70 14.13 -16.79
CA TYR A 280 11.06 14.59 -16.58
C TYR A 280 11.64 13.86 -15.37
N VAL A 281 12.89 13.44 -15.50
CA VAL A 281 13.57 12.66 -14.48
C VAL A 281 14.87 13.34 -14.09
N TYR A 282 15.14 13.33 -12.80
CA TYR A 282 16.42 13.75 -12.26
C TYR A 282 16.93 12.69 -11.29
N GLY A 283 18.24 12.60 -11.16
CA GLY A 283 18.89 11.61 -10.32
C GLY A 283 20.20 12.13 -9.79
N VAL A 284 20.55 11.72 -8.59
CA VAL A 284 21.83 11.98 -7.94
C VAL A 284 22.35 10.67 -7.39
N MET A 285 23.52 10.23 -7.85
CA MET A 285 24.19 9.03 -7.36
C MET A 285 25.13 9.38 -6.22
N GLU A 286 25.10 8.60 -5.14
CA GLU A 286 26.03 8.75 -4.01
C GLU A 286 27.31 7.98 -4.27
N ALA A 287 28.40 8.67 -4.63
CA ALA A 287 29.71 8.08 -4.89
C ALA A 287 30.78 8.72 -4.00
N ASP A 288 31.44 7.92 -3.16
CA ASP A 288 32.54 8.33 -2.28
C ASP A 288 32.21 9.57 -1.41
N GLY A 289 30.99 9.62 -0.86
CA GLY A 289 30.52 10.74 -0.05
C GLY A 289 30.21 12.02 -0.85
N ARG A 290 30.16 11.92 -2.18
CA ARG A 290 29.77 13.01 -3.08
C ARG A 290 28.47 12.67 -3.81
N SER A 291 27.71 13.71 -4.06
CA SER A 291 26.50 13.68 -4.89
C SER A 291 26.89 13.92 -6.35
N VAL A 292 26.71 12.92 -7.21
CA VAL A 292 26.97 13.01 -8.65
C VAL A 292 25.63 13.14 -9.38
N PRO A 293 25.27 14.31 -9.93
CA PRO A 293 24.00 14.48 -10.62
C PRO A 293 24.00 13.80 -11.99
N LEU A 294 22.82 13.43 -12.46
CA LEU A 294 22.59 12.92 -13.81
C LEU A 294 22.98 13.99 -14.86
N ALA A 295 23.67 13.55 -15.91
CA ALA A 295 24.10 14.42 -17.01
C ALA A 295 23.03 14.56 -18.11
N GLY A 296 23.02 15.70 -18.78
CA GLY A 296 22.21 15.92 -19.97
C GLY A 296 20.72 16.15 -19.70
N GLY A 297 20.38 16.76 -18.58
CA GLY A 297 19.09 17.42 -18.39
C GLY A 297 19.08 18.81 -19.03
N ASP A 298 17.95 19.19 -19.61
CA ASP A 298 17.75 20.42 -20.40
C ASP A 298 16.56 21.26 -19.91
N THR A 299 15.75 20.72 -18.99
CA THR A 299 14.53 21.36 -18.51
C THR A 299 14.63 21.57 -17.00
N SER A 300 14.49 22.82 -16.55
CA SER A 300 14.67 23.20 -15.16
C SER A 300 13.39 22.96 -14.33
N PHE A 301 13.52 22.34 -13.16
CA PHE A 301 12.47 22.19 -12.16
C PHE A 301 13.03 22.45 -10.75
N CYS A 302 12.13 22.66 -9.80
CA CYS A 302 12.47 22.85 -8.40
C CYS A 302 12.76 21.52 -7.68
N ILE A 303 13.78 21.51 -6.83
CA ILE A 303 14.13 20.40 -5.94
C ILE A 303 14.39 20.91 -4.52
N SER A 304 14.37 20.02 -3.53
CA SER A 304 14.73 20.34 -2.14
C SER A 304 15.83 19.42 -1.63
N THR A 305 16.42 19.74 -0.48
CA THR A 305 17.37 18.87 0.22
C THR A 305 16.69 17.72 0.98
N VAL A 306 15.40 17.83 1.23
CA VAL A 306 14.54 16.82 1.87
C VAL A 306 13.49 16.32 0.90
N GLN A 307 12.64 15.37 1.32
CA GLN A 307 11.49 14.95 0.52
C GLN A 307 10.56 16.16 0.25
N PHE A 308 10.12 16.33 -0.99
CA PHE A 308 9.44 17.52 -1.49
C PHE A 308 8.40 17.21 -2.57
N GLU A 309 7.50 18.16 -2.74
CA GLU A 309 6.61 18.33 -3.89
C GLU A 309 6.56 19.83 -4.17
N ALA A 310 6.95 20.22 -5.38
CA ALA A 310 7.16 21.60 -5.76
C ALA A 310 6.53 21.91 -7.13
N PRO A 311 5.89 23.08 -7.29
CA PRO A 311 5.39 23.55 -8.58
C PRO A 311 6.56 23.78 -9.55
N GLY A 312 6.37 23.39 -10.80
CA GLY A 312 7.43 23.32 -11.81
C GLY A 312 7.79 24.65 -12.48
N ASP A 313 6.88 25.62 -12.48
CA ASP A 313 7.06 26.95 -13.07
C ASP A 313 7.35 28.05 -12.03
N ALA A 314 7.46 27.68 -10.76
CA ALA A 314 7.67 28.63 -9.69
C ALA A 314 9.13 29.13 -9.61
N PRO A 315 9.37 30.36 -9.11
CA PRO A 315 10.70 30.84 -8.78
C PRO A 315 11.27 30.02 -7.61
N CYS A 316 12.02 28.97 -7.92
CA CYS A 316 12.48 27.98 -6.94
C CYS A 316 13.13 28.62 -5.73
N GLU A 317 14.06 29.57 -5.93
CA GLU A 317 14.80 30.17 -4.82
C GLU A 317 13.91 31.00 -3.88
N GLU A 318 12.88 31.66 -4.41
CA GLU A 318 11.93 32.47 -3.61
C GLU A 318 11.06 31.59 -2.70
N LEU A 319 10.81 30.35 -3.11
CA LEU A 319 10.06 29.35 -2.34
C LEU A 319 10.95 28.45 -1.48
N GLY A 320 12.27 28.70 -1.45
CA GLY A 320 13.23 27.90 -0.68
C GLY A 320 13.61 26.56 -1.32
N TYR A 321 13.36 26.41 -2.62
CA TYR A 321 13.82 25.30 -3.44
C TYR A 321 15.12 25.65 -4.19
N GLU A 322 15.80 24.62 -4.68
CA GLU A 322 16.94 24.74 -5.58
C GLU A 322 16.51 24.35 -7.00
N THR A 323 17.18 24.90 -8.01
CA THR A 323 16.90 24.53 -9.41
C THR A 323 17.80 23.37 -9.85
N ALA A 324 17.20 22.36 -10.48
CA ALA A 324 17.92 21.27 -11.14
C ALA A 324 17.42 21.05 -12.57
N ASN A 325 18.31 20.58 -13.44
CA ASN A 325 17.99 20.29 -14.84
C ASN A 325 17.61 18.81 -14.98
N PHE A 326 16.34 18.56 -15.22
CA PHE A 326 15.78 17.24 -15.44
C PHE A 326 15.93 16.86 -16.92
N ARG A 327 16.02 15.56 -17.15
CA ARG A 327 16.05 14.96 -18.48
C ARG A 327 14.63 14.60 -18.92
N ARG A 328 14.24 15.02 -20.11
CA ARG A 328 12.95 14.64 -20.71
C ARG A 328 12.90 13.15 -21.07
N VAL A 329 11.75 12.54 -20.80
CA VAL A 329 11.42 11.15 -21.12
C VAL A 329 10.08 11.14 -21.86
N GLU A 330 10.10 10.64 -23.09
CA GLU A 330 8.89 10.50 -23.90
C GLU A 330 8.34 9.07 -23.77
N ALA A 331 7.21 8.92 -23.09
CA ALA A 331 6.51 7.65 -22.98
C ALA A 331 5.61 7.40 -24.20
N THR A 332 6.20 7.23 -25.38
CA THR A 332 5.44 7.06 -26.64
C THR A 332 4.80 5.68 -26.73
N ASN A 333 3.48 5.63 -26.97
CA ASN A 333 2.71 4.40 -27.25
C ASN A 333 2.88 3.27 -26.21
N SER A 334 3.22 3.59 -24.97
CA SER A 334 3.35 2.62 -23.89
C SER A 334 2.58 3.05 -22.65
N LYS A 335 1.79 2.12 -22.10
CA LYS A 335 1.01 2.35 -20.87
C LYS A 335 1.86 2.28 -19.61
N ALA A 336 3.05 1.68 -19.73
CA ALA A 336 4.07 1.60 -18.68
C ALA A 336 5.41 2.08 -19.19
N TRP A 337 6.19 2.68 -18.31
CA TRP A 337 7.55 3.12 -18.60
C TRP A 337 8.48 2.78 -17.45
N THR A 338 9.68 2.30 -17.77
CA THR A 338 10.74 2.06 -16.79
C THR A 338 11.94 2.90 -17.16
N PHE A 339 12.31 3.83 -16.29
CA PHE A 339 13.56 4.58 -16.40
C PHE A 339 14.66 3.86 -15.61
N GLN A 340 15.71 3.46 -16.31
CA GLN A 340 16.87 2.78 -15.75
C GLN A 340 17.96 3.82 -15.44
N PHE A 341 18.29 4.00 -14.18
CA PHE A 341 19.47 4.75 -13.76
C PHE A 341 20.71 3.88 -14.00
N THR A 342 21.42 4.11 -15.10
CA THR A 342 22.66 3.39 -15.43
C THR A 342 23.90 4.23 -15.09
N PRO A 343 25.08 3.62 -14.88
CA PRO A 343 26.30 4.36 -14.54
C PRO A 343 26.68 5.43 -15.57
N GLU A 344 26.38 5.22 -16.86
CA GLU A 344 26.70 6.14 -17.96
C GLU A 344 25.92 7.46 -17.86
N LEU A 345 24.75 7.47 -17.21
CA LEU A 345 23.97 8.68 -16.97
C LEU A 345 24.64 9.62 -15.98
N PHE A 346 25.48 9.10 -15.07
CA PHE A 346 26.23 9.87 -14.08
C PHE A 346 27.68 10.10 -14.49
N ASN A 347 28.21 9.27 -15.38
CA ASN A 347 29.53 9.43 -15.96
C ASN A 347 29.47 9.15 -17.47
N PRO A 348 29.25 10.19 -18.30
CA PRO A 348 29.16 10.04 -19.75
C PRO A 348 30.43 9.44 -20.40
N ALA A 349 31.58 9.47 -19.72
CA ALA A 349 32.80 8.84 -20.22
C ALA A 349 32.72 7.29 -20.24
N LEU A 350 31.79 6.70 -19.50
CA LEU A 350 31.50 5.26 -19.53
C LEU A 350 30.61 4.85 -20.71
N ALA A 351 29.97 5.81 -21.38
CA ALA A 351 29.11 5.50 -22.51
C ALA A 351 29.92 4.80 -23.63
N PRO A 352 29.39 3.72 -24.23
CA PRO A 352 30.07 3.06 -25.33
C PRO A 352 30.31 4.09 -26.44
N ARG A 353 31.57 4.29 -26.83
CA ARG A 353 31.92 5.14 -27.97
C ARG A 353 31.19 4.59 -29.18
N SER A 354 30.25 5.35 -29.74
CA SER A 354 29.57 4.98 -30.98
C SER A 354 30.65 4.66 -32.01
N GLY A 355 30.63 3.42 -32.49
CA GLY A 355 31.59 2.94 -33.46
C GLY A 355 31.52 3.82 -34.71
N SER A 356 32.66 4.39 -35.07
CA SER A 356 32.96 4.84 -36.43
C SER A 356 32.77 3.66 -37.38
N THR A 357 31.56 3.47 -37.91
CA THR A 357 31.37 2.76 -39.18
C THR A 357 31.91 3.66 -40.28
N ASN A 358 33.16 3.40 -40.68
CA ASN A 358 33.66 3.78 -42.00
C ASN A 358 33.12 2.82 -43.06
#